data_AF-A0A9E2Y8A0-F1
#
_entry.id   AF-A0A9E2Y8A0-F1
#
_cell.length_a   1.000
_cell.length_b   1.000
_cell.length_c   1.000
_cell.angle_alpha   90.00
_cell.angle_beta   90.00
_cell.angle_gamma   90.00
#
_symmetry.space_group_name_H-M   'P 1'
#
loop_
_entity.id
_entity.type
_entity.pdbx_description
1 polymer ?
#
loop_
_entity_poly.entity_id
_entity_poly.type
_entity_poly.pdbx_seq_one_letter_code
_entity_poly.pdbx_strand_id
1 'polypeptide(L)'
;MSWTRALLTAGAMLALASCSFQNRNEREADRITRAVIANDLKPVESDIAKGVAITRVQVAEWSDELNGQGKLLSIKEVPANCEPGWHCFDVKFQKHEYVERLRFDENGKVVNWNFHMTSK
;
A
#
# COMPACT_ATOMS: atom_id res chain seq x y z
N MET A 1 -25.16 58.65 21.75
CA MET A 1 -26.35 57.78 21.76
C MET A 1 -26.35 56.93 20.49
N SER A 2 -26.68 55.63 20.63
CA SER A 2 -26.79 54.59 19.59
C SER A 2 -25.44 54.15 18.97
N TRP A 3 -24.76 53.05 19.36
CA TRP A 3 -25.08 51.61 19.29
C TRP A 3 -25.43 51.10 17.88
N THR A 4 -24.47 50.41 17.24
CA THR A 4 -24.75 49.29 16.33
C THR A 4 -23.60 48.29 16.35
N ARG A 5 -23.99 47.01 16.38
CA ARG A 5 -23.20 45.81 16.67
C ARG A 5 -22.70 45.12 15.39
N ALA A 6 -21.76 44.19 15.60
CA ALA A 6 -21.52 42.96 14.83
C ALA A 6 -20.78 43.16 13.47
N LEU A 7 -19.92 42.27 12.99
CA LEU A 7 -19.86 40.81 13.14
C LEU A 7 -18.41 40.31 13.30
N LEU A 8 -18.23 39.38 14.25
CA LEU A 8 -17.16 38.39 14.24
C LEU A 8 -17.46 37.37 13.13
N THR A 9 -16.78 37.47 11.99
CA THR A 9 -16.78 36.39 10.99
C THR A 9 -15.76 35.34 11.38
N ALA A 10 -16.24 34.29 12.05
CA ALA A 10 -15.54 33.02 12.19
C ALA A 10 -15.42 32.37 10.79
N GLY A 11 -14.26 32.55 10.15
CA GLY A 11 -13.90 31.83 8.94
C GLY A 11 -13.65 30.37 9.27
N ALA A 12 -14.64 29.52 9.00
CA ALA A 12 -14.51 28.08 9.06
C ALA A 12 -13.38 27.63 8.12
N MET A 13 -12.27 27.14 8.70
CA MET A 13 -11.25 26.43 7.95
C MET A 13 -11.90 25.17 7.37
N LEU A 14 -12.18 25.20 6.07
CA LEU A 14 -12.50 24.03 5.28
C LEU A 14 -11.26 23.11 5.30
N ALA A 15 -11.20 22.25 6.31
CA ALA A 15 -10.35 21.07 6.27
C ALA A 15 -10.90 20.17 5.16
N LEU A 16 -10.41 20.37 3.94
CA LEU A 16 -10.47 19.37 2.90
C LEU A 16 -9.65 18.19 3.43
N ALA A 17 -10.33 17.29 4.14
CA ALA A 17 -9.86 15.94 4.33
C ALA A 17 -9.66 15.39 2.92
N SER A 18 -8.41 15.43 2.45
CA SER A 18 -7.98 14.73 1.26
C SER A 18 -8.19 13.25 1.55
N CYS A 19 -9.40 12.77 1.23
CA CYS A 19 -9.62 11.36 1.00
C CYS A 19 -8.71 11.02 -0.18
N SER A 20 -7.47 10.63 0.14
CA SER A 20 -6.55 9.97 -0.78
C SER A 20 -7.31 8.74 -1.25
N PHE A 21 -7.98 8.86 -2.39
CA PHE A 21 -8.60 7.73 -3.08
C PHE A 21 -7.47 6.77 -3.42
N GLN A 22 -7.23 5.80 -2.54
CA GLN A 22 -6.32 4.70 -2.79
C GLN A 22 -6.98 3.81 -3.84
N ASN A 23 -6.32 3.61 -4.97
CA ASN A 23 -6.89 2.85 -6.06
C ASN A 23 -7.07 1.37 -5.67
N ARG A 24 -7.81 0.57 -6.46
CA ARG A 24 -8.04 -0.85 -6.14
C ARG A 24 -6.73 -1.62 -5.94
N ASN A 25 -5.74 -1.38 -6.79
CA ASN A 25 -4.48 -2.10 -6.79
C ASN A 25 -3.63 -1.74 -5.58
N GLU A 26 -3.55 -0.45 -5.23
CA GLU A 26 -2.86 0.04 -4.04
C GLU A 26 -3.47 -0.54 -2.76
N ARG A 27 -4.79 -0.70 -2.70
CA ARG A 27 -5.45 -1.34 -1.53
C ARG A 27 -5.10 -2.82 -1.43
N GLU A 28 -4.99 -3.49 -2.57
CA GLU A 28 -4.63 -4.90 -2.60
C GLU A 28 -3.16 -5.11 -2.18
N ALA A 29 -2.26 -4.30 -2.73
CA ALA A 29 -0.86 -4.25 -2.32
C ALA A 29 -0.70 -3.96 -0.81
N ASP A 30 -1.46 -3.01 -0.25
CA ASP A 30 -1.43 -2.71 1.19
C ASP A 30 -1.92 -3.89 2.05
N ARG A 31 -3.00 -4.56 1.65
CA ARG A 31 -3.50 -5.74 2.37
C ARG A 31 -2.48 -6.88 2.38
N ILE A 32 -1.88 -7.18 1.22
CA ILE A 32 -0.89 -8.26 1.09
C ILE A 32 0.38 -7.93 1.86
N THR A 33 0.91 -6.71 1.71
CA THR A 33 2.10 -6.26 2.44
C THR A 33 1.88 -6.33 3.95
N ARG A 34 0.73 -5.88 4.47
CA ARG A 34 0.40 -5.99 5.90
C ARG A 34 0.26 -7.43 6.37
N ALA A 35 -0.36 -8.28 5.57
CA ALA A 35 -0.49 -9.71 5.87
C ALA A 35 0.90 -10.38 6.02
N VAL A 36 1.86 -10.03 5.16
CA VAL A 36 3.24 -10.53 5.27
C VAL A 36 4.01 -9.92 6.43
N ILE A 37 3.88 -8.62 6.69
CA ILE A 37 4.45 -8.01 7.91
C ILE A 37 3.92 -8.73 9.16
N ALA A 38 2.64 -9.12 9.18
CA ALA A 38 2.02 -9.88 10.27
C ALA A 38 2.38 -11.38 10.27
N ASN A 39 3.13 -11.87 9.27
CA ASN A 39 3.40 -13.28 9.04
C ASN A 39 2.12 -14.15 8.97
N ASP A 40 1.04 -13.59 8.44
CA ASP A 40 -0.27 -14.25 8.30
C ASP A 40 -0.96 -13.86 6.99
N LEU A 41 -0.93 -14.77 6.02
CA LEU A 41 -1.61 -14.60 4.72
C LEU A 41 -3.09 -14.95 4.74
N LYS A 42 -3.64 -15.53 5.82
CA LYS A 42 -5.07 -15.91 5.87
C LYS A 42 -6.03 -14.78 5.45
N PRO A 43 -5.81 -13.50 5.83
CA PRO A 43 -6.72 -12.42 5.46
C PRO A 43 -6.74 -12.08 3.97
N VAL A 44 -5.77 -12.56 3.19
CA VAL A 44 -5.61 -12.28 1.74
C VAL A 44 -5.53 -13.56 0.90
N GLU A 45 -5.69 -14.74 1.50
CA GLU A 45 -5.59 -16.03 0.83
C GLU A 45 -6.59 -16.15 -0.33
N SER A 46 -7.78 -15.56 -0.19
CA SER A 46 -8.80 -15.51 -1.24
C SER A 46 -8.39 -14.66 -2.45
N ASP A 47 -7.47 -13.73 -2.26
CA ASP A 47 -7.05 -12.77 -3.28
C ASP A 47 -5.84 -13.29 -4.09
N ILE A 48 -5.21 -14.36 -3.60
CA ILE A 48 -4.14 -15.07 -4.30
C ILE A 48 -4.75 -16.14 -5.22
N ALA A 49 -4.27 -16.22 -6.45
CA ALA A 49 -4.72 -17.21 -7.42
C ALA A 49 -4.30 -18.63 -6.98
N LYS A 50 -5.14 -19.62 -7.30
CA LYS A 50 -4.83 -21.02 -7.00
C LYS A 50 -3.59 -21.47 -7.77
N GLY A 51 -2.68 -22.16 -7.09
CA GLY A 51 -1.44 -22.67 -7.70
C GLY A 51 -0.27 -21.69 -7.65
N VAL A 52 -0.44 -20.47 -7.14
CA VAL A 52 0.68 -19.57 -6.83
C VAL A 52 1.33 -20.08 -5.54
N ALA A 53 2.58 -20.54 -5.65
CA ALA A 53 3.32 -21.08 -4.54
C ALA A 53 4.04 -19.95 -3.78
N ILE A 54 3.32 -19.23 -2.91
CA ILE A 54 3.95 -18.40 -1.87
C ILE A 54 4.23 -19.31 -0.67
N THR A 55 5.50 -19.61 -0.42
CA THR A 55 5.86 -20.54 0.65
C THR A 55 5.82 -19.85 2.01
N ARG A 56 5.52 -20.62 3.08
CA ARG A 56 5.60 -20.08 4.45
C ARG A 56 6.99 -19.56 4.81
N VAL A 57 8.04 -20.18 4.27
CA VAL A 57 9.43 -19.75 4.50
C VAL A 57 9.65 -18.37 3.90
N GLN A 58 9.23 -18.17 2.65
CA GLN A 58 9.31 -16.87 1.98
C GLN A 58 8.53 -15.77 2.73
N VAL A 59 7.34 -16.08 3.25
CA VAL A 59 6.56 -15.13 4.06
C VAL A 59 7.28 -14.78 5.35
N ALA A 60 7.89 -15.76 6.03
CA ALA A 60 8.65 -15.52 7.25
C ALA A 60 9.89 -14.66 6.99
N GLU A 61 10.67 -14.96 5.95
CA GLU A 61 11.85 -14.18 5.55
C GLU A 61 11.47 -12.72 5.23
N TRP A 62 10.40 -12.51 4.47
CA TRP A 62 9.90 -11.17 4.18
C TRP A 62 9.31 -10.49 5.42
N SER A 63 8.65 -11.22 6.31
CA SER A 63 8.15 -10.66 7.56
C SER A 63 9.29 -10.11 8.41
N ASP A 64 10.37 -10.89 8.59
CA ASP A 64 11.55 -10.48 9.35
C ASP A 64 12.22 -9.25 8.71
N GLU A 65 12.43 -9.29 7.39
CA GLU A 65 13.02 -8.18 6.63
C GLU A 65 12.21 -6.89 6.75
N LEU A 66 10.89 -6.94 6.50
CA LEU A 66 10.02 -5.76 6.48
C LEU A 66 9.79 -5.19 7.89
N ASN A 67 9.64 -6.04 8.91
CA ASN A 67 9.60 -5.57 10.30
C ASN A 67 10.92 -4.88 10.70
N GLY A 68 12.05 -5.33 10.13
CA GLY A 68 13.34 -4.69 10.25
C GLY A 68 13.37 -3.23 9.75
N GLN A 69 12.48 -2.84 8.84
CA GLN A 69 12.44 -1.51 8.22
C GLN A 69 11.64 -0.46 9.00
N GLY A 70 10.94 -0.87 10.06
CA GLY A 70 10.07 -0.02 10.85
C GLY A 70 8.65 0.09 10.28
N LYS A 71 7.95 1.16 10.60
CA LYS A 71 6.55 1.35 10.18
C LYS A 71 6.43 1.49 8.65
N LEU A 72 5.44 0.83 8.07
CA LEU A 72 4.96 1.11 6.72
C LEU A 72 4.31 2.51 6.68
N LEU A 73 4.81 3.37 5.80
CA LEU A 73 4.38 4.77 5.66
C LEU A 73 3.42 4.95 4.49
N SER A 74 3.73 4.38 3.33
CA SER A 74 2.88 4.49 2.14
C SER A 74 3.15 3.38 1.13
N ILE A 75 2.12 3.04 0.35
CA ILE A 75 2.22 2.23 -0.86
C ILE A 75 1.56 3.04 -1.97
N LYS A 76 2.29 3.27 -3.07
CA LYS A 76 1.79 4.05 -4.20
C LYS A 76 2.10 3.38 -5.52
N GLU A 77 1.09 3.24 -6.37
CA GLU A 77 1.27 2.65 -7.70
C GLU A 77 2.07 3.61 -8.58
N VAL A 78 3.15 3.10 -9.16
CA VAL A 78 4.03 3.81 -10.10
C VAL A 78 3.95 3.11 -11.46
N PRO A 79 3.23 3.70 -12.43
CA PRO A 79 3.10 3.10 -13.75
C PRO A 79 4.39 3.21 -14.59
N ALA A 80 5.29 4.14 -14.24
CA ALA A 80 6.54 4.33 -14.96
C ALA A 80 7.46 3.12 -14.79
N ASN A 81 8.08 2.67 -15.89
CA ASN A 81 9.04 1.55 -15.92
C ASN A 81 8.51 0.20 -15.40
N CYS A 82 7.19 0.03 -15.32
CA CYS A 82 6.60 -1.26 -15.01
C CYS A 82 6.41 -2.08 -16.28
N GLU A 83 6.82 -3.35 -16.24
CA GLU A 83 6.66 -4.27 -17.36
C GLU A 83 5.16 -4.49 -17.68
N PRO A 84 4.77 -4.65 -18.96
CA PRO A 84 3.37 -4.89 -19.33
C PRO A 84 2.74 -6.05 -18.55
N GLY A 85 1.53 -5.80 -18.03
CA GLY A 85 0.80 -6.77 -17.20
C GLY A 85 1.22 -6.81 -15.73
N TRP A 86 2.21 -6.00 -15.32
CA TRP A 86 2.56 -5.80 -13.93
C TRP A 86 2.03 -4.47 -13.40
N HIS A 87 1.76 -4.46 -12.10
CA HIS A 87 1.51 -3.27 -11.30
C HIS A 87 2.70 -3.11 -10.36
N CYS A 88 3.37 -1.96 -10.44
CA CYS A 88 4.53 -1.66 -9.63
C CYS A 88 4.15 -0.62 -8.58
N PHE A 89 4.65 -0.78 -7.37
CA PHE A 89 4.35 0.11 -6.25
C PHE A 89 5.63 0.52 -5.54
N ASP A 90 5.74 1.81 -5.27
CA ASP A 90 6.73 2.35 -4.34
C ASP A 90 6.20 2.14 -2.92
N VAL A 91 6.91 1.30 -2.16
CA VAL A 91 6.59 0.96 -0.79
C VAL A 91 7.59 1.64 0.13
N LYS A 92 7.11 2.58 0.95
CA LYS A 92 7.95 3.38 1.84
C LYS A 92 7.84 2.87 3.27
N PHE A 93 8.96 2.45 3.83
CA PHE A 93 9.12 2.22 5.26
C PHE A 93 9.92 3.36 5.91
N GLN A 94 10.05 3.34 7.23
CA GLN A 94 10.81 4.35 7.96
C GLN A 94 12.30 4.37 7.58
N LYS A 95 12.90 3.20 7.30
CA LYS A 95 14.34 3.10 7.00
C LYS A 95 14.64 3.11 5.50
N HIS A 96 13.90 2.33 4.71
CA HIS A 96 14.18 2.12 3.30
C HIS A 96 12.89 2.15 2.45
N GLU A 97 13.10 2.30 1.14
CA GLU A 97 12.07 2.20 0.12
C GLU A 97 12.27 0.90 -0.66
N TYR A 98 11.16 0.30 -1.06
CA TYR A 98 11.10 -0.93 -1.83
C TYR A 98 10.20 -0.73 -3.03
N VAL A 99 10.41 -1.60 -4.03
CA VAL A 99 9.50 -1.77 -5.14
C VAL A 99 8.78 -3.10 -4.97
N GLU A 100 7.46 -3.01 -4.87
CA GLU A 100 6.55 -4.14 -4.94
C GLU A 100 6.03 -4.30 -6.35
N ARG A 101 5.97 -5.54 -6.86
CA ARG A 101 5.42 -5.85 -8.18
C ARG A 101 4.37 -6.92 -8.05
N LEU A 102 3.15 -6.63 -8.50
CA LEU A 102 2.03 -7.57 -8.55
C LEU A 102 1.62 -7.83 -10.01
N ARG A 103 1.26 -9.07 -10.30
CA ARG A 103 0.55 -9.43 -11.52
C ARG A 103 -0.80 -10.02 -11.14
N PHE A 104 -1.85 -9.54 -11.78
CA PHE A 104 -3.21 -10.05 -11.58
C PHE A 104 -3.65 -10.94 -12.75
N ASP A 105 -4.52 -11.91 -12.48
CA ASP A 105 -5.28 -12.62 -13.52
C ASP A 105 -6.51 -11.80 -13.97
N GLU A 106 -7.27 -12.36 -14.91
CA GLU A 106 -8.52 -11.77 -15.43
C GLU A 106 -9.60 -11.60 -14.35
N ASN A 107 -9.53 -12.35 -13.24
CA ASN A 107 -10.43 -12.23 -12.09
C ASN A 107 -9.90 -11.22 -11.06
N GLY A 108 -8.76 -10.59 -11.33
CA GLY A 108 -8.12 -9.64 -10.45
C GLY A 108 -7.45 -10.27 -9.22
N LYS A 109 -7.10 -11.56 -9.27
CA LYS A 109 -6.33 -12.28 -8.23
C LYS A 109 -4.84 -12.23 -8.50
N VAL A 110 -4.02 -12.22 -7.46
CA VAL A 110 -2.56 -12.19 -7.57
C VAL A 110 -2.05 -13.53 -8.08
N VAL A 111 -1.42 -13.52 -9.26
CA VAL A 111 -0.76 -14.68 -9.88
C VAL A 111 0.75 -14.66 -9.72
N ASN A 112 1.33 -13.49 -9.45
CA ASN A 112 2.75 -13.33 -9.20
C ASN A 112 2.99 -12.10 -8.32
N TRP A 113 3.93 -12.22 -7.40
CA TRP A 113 4.27 -11.17 -6.46
C TRP A 113 5.76 -11.18 -6.19
N ASN A 114 6.40 -10.03 -6.34
CA ASN A 114 7.82 -9.84 -6.06
C ASN A 114 8.06 -8.56 -5.27
N PHE A 115 9.04 -8.61 -4.38
CA PHE A 115 9.43 -7.50 -3.53
C PHE A 115 10.95 -7.34 -3.60
N HIS A 116 11.45 -6.13 -3.86
CA HIS A 116 12.89 -5.87 -3.88
C HIS A 116 13.20 -4.48 -3.33
N MET A 117 14.32 -4.36 -2.61
CA MET A 117 14.78 -3.07 -2.09
C MET A 117 15.20 -2.19 -3.27
N THR A 118 14.83 -0.91 -3.23
CA THR A 118 15.29 0.03 -4.24
C THR A 118 16.79 0.24 -4.05
N SER A 119 17.61 -0.30 -4.95
CA SER A 119 19.05 -0.01 -4.98
C SER A 119 19.23 1.49 -5.24
N LYS A 120 19.75 2.20 -4.24
CA LYS A 120 20.25 3.57 -4.43
C LYS A 120 21.57 3.56 -5.17
#